data_AF-A0A9X6JNK2-F1
#
_entry.id   AF-A0A9X6JNK2-F1
#
_cell.length_a   1.000
_cell.length_b   1.000
_cell.length_c   1.000
_cell.angle_alpha   90.00
_cell.angle_beta   90.00
_cell.angle_gamma   90.00
#
_symmetry.space_group_name_H-M   'P 1'
#
loop_
_entity.id
_entity.type
_entity.pdbx_description
1 polymer ?
#
loop_
_entity_poly.entity_id
_entity_poly.type
_entity_poly.pdbx_seq_one_letter_code
_entity_poly.pdbx_strand_id
1 'polypeptide(L)'
;MSLFHCDFLKDLIGSFVRVNRGGPESQKGTIVAVCSDYFVLKNEKGELYYYQIRHLKSITKNAKDCKADDCRWLECECEDDFEKLLQSFKYCWVKINRGGPEKVEGILQDVSCEFVTLIVKEEVILVAVSHIKSVTVPCRESEESESESESESNNSGRARAQRQSRRGR
;
A
#
# COMPACT_ATOMS: atom_id res chain seq x y z
N MET A 1 11.81 -7.29 -16.96
CA MET A 1 12.91 -7.43 -15.98
C MET A 1 12.87 -6.23 -15.06
N SER A 2 12.58 -6.43 -13.77
CA SER A 2 12.61 -5.34 -12.78
C SER A 2 14.07 -5.01 -12.47
N LEU A 3 14.42 -3.72 -12.52
CA LEU A 3 15.79 -3.21 -12.37
C LEU A 3 16.22 -3.07 -10.89
N PHE A 4 15.39 -3.51 -9.96
CA PHE A 4 15.69 -3.47 -8.53
C PHE A 4 16.35 -4.77 -8.13
N HIS A 5 17.65 -4.73 -7.85
CA HIS A 5 18.36 -5.85 -7.25
C HIS A 5 17.86 -6.03 -5.82
N CYS A 6 17.50 -7.25 -5.44
CA CYS A 6 16.94 -7.53 -4.11
C CYS A 6 17.87 -7.04 -2.98
N ASP A 7 19.19 -7.01 -3.23
CA ASP A 7 20.17 -6.54 -2.26
C ASP A 7 20.01 -5.05 -1.91
N PHE A 8 19.64 -4.19 -2.88
CA PHE A 8 19.36 -2.79 -2.58
C PHE A 8 18.13 -2.62 -1.67
N LEU A 9 17.11 -3.48 -1.84
CA LEU A 9 15.93 -3.44 -0.97
C LEU A 9 16.25 -3.95 0.43
N LYS A 10 17.16 -4.93 0.57
CA LYS A 10 17.62 -5.43 1.88
C LYS A 10 18.29 -4.33 2.69
N ASP A 11 19.07 -3.46 2.07
CA ASP A 11 19.69 -2.29 2.74
C ASP A 11 18.66 -1.26 3.24
N LEU A 12 17.42 -1.33 2.74
CA LEU A 12 16.31 -0.46 3.13
C LEU A 12 15.41 -1.08 4.20
N ILE A 13 15.69 -2.30 4.68
CA ILE A 13 14.97 -2.89 5.81
C ILE A 13 15.09 -1.98 7.04
N GLY A 14 13.97 -1.75 7.73
CA GLY A 14 13.84 -0.81 8.84
C GLY A 14 13.76 0.67 8.43
N SER A 15 13.94 1.01 7.16
CA SER A 15 13.85 2.40 6.70
C SER A 15 12.41 2.78 6.35
N PHE A 16 12.01 4.00 6.72
CA PHE A 16 10.78 4.61 6.22
C PHE A 16 10.96 5.09 4.77
N VAL A 17 10.14 4.56 3.87
CA VAL A 17 10.23 4.78 2.43
C VAL A 17 8.87 5.14 1.83
N ARG A 18 8.92 5.76 0.66
CA ARG A 18 7.77 5.87 -0.25
C ARG A 18 7.94 4.88 -1.39
N VAL A 19 7.02 3.93 -1.48
CA VAL A 19 6.85 2.98 -2.58
C VAL A 19 5.99 3.65 -3.65
N ASN A 20 6.45 3.63 -4.91
CA ASN A 20 5.85 4.29 -6.06
C ASN A 20 5.64 5.81 -5.85
N ARG A 21 6.42 6.65 -6.52
CA ARG A 21 6.47 8.11 -6.25
C ARG A 21 5.13 8.84 -6.49
N GLY A 22 4.17 8.20 -7.15
CA GLY A 22 2.81 8.72 -7.38
C GLY A 22 1.88 7.67 -7.97
N GLY A 23 0.65 8.09 -8.28
CA GLY A 23 -0.41 7.23 -8.79
C GLY A 23 -1.21 6.52 -7.69
N PRO A 24 -2.22 5.73 -8.09
CA PRO A 24 -3.14 5.06 -7.16
C PRO A 24 -2.46 4.02 -6.24
N GLU A 25 -1.26 3.57 -6.61
CA GLU A 25 -0.46 2.56 -5.90
C GLU A 25 0.71 3.19 -5.10
N SER A 26 0.72 4.52 -4.94
CA SER A 26 1.74 5.22 -4.14
C SER A 26 1.47 5.02 -2.65
N GLN A 27 2.45 4.48 -1.92
CA GLN A 27 2.30 4.27 -0.48
C GLN A 27 3.56 4.63 0.31
N LYS A 28 3.39 5.01 1.58
CA LYS A 28 4.48 5.23 2.53
C LYS A 28 4.44 4.20 3.66
N GLY A 29 5.60 3.84 4.16
CA GLY A 29 5.73 2.92 5.30
C GLY A 29 7.17 2.48 5.53
N THR A 30 7.36 1.59 6.49
CA THR A 30 8.65 0.99 6.83
C THR A 30 8.79 -0.37 6.17
N ILE A 31 9.91 -0.65 5.51
CA ILE A 31 10.17 -2.00 4.99
C ILE A 31 10.49 -2.92 6.18
N VAL A 32 9.70 -3.97 6.35
CA VAL A 32 9.89 -4.93 7.44
C VAL A 32 10.71 -6.12 6.97
N ALA A 33 10.47 -6.60 5.75
CA ALA A 33 11.15 -7.75 5.19
C ALA A 33 11.26 -7.66 3.67
N VAL A 34 12.26 -8.34 3.12
CA VAL A 34 12.50 -8.43 1.68
C VAL A 34 12.81 -9.88 1.35
N CYS A 35 12.05 -10.43 0.40
CA CYS A 35 12.11 -11.83 -0.02
C CYS A 35 12.67 -11.91 -1.44
N SER A 36 12.51 -13.06 -2.09
CA SER A 36 13.06 -13.26 -3.44
C SER A 36 12.34 -12.40 -4.49
N ASP A 37 11.01 -12.38 -4.48
CA ASP A 37 10.18 -11.72 -5.50
C ASP A 37 9.14 -10.74 -4.94
N TYR A 38 9.08 -10.57 -3.62
CA TYR A 38 8.24 -9.59 -2.93
C TYR A 38 8.93 -8.95 -1.72
N PHE A 39 8.37 -7.85 -1.23
CA PHE A 39 8.78 -7.22 0.02
C PHE A 39 7.57 -6.82 0.86
N VAL A 40 7.78 -6.67 2.16
CA VAL A 40 6.75 -6.32 3.13
C VAL A 40 6.95 -4.87 3.58
N LEU A 41 5.93 -4.05 3.37
CA LEU A 41 5.85 -2.68 3.86
C LEU A 41 4.85 -2.62 5.00
N LYS A 42 5.20 -2.02 6.13
CA LYS A 42 4.29 -1.72 7.24
C LYS A 42 3.91 -0.26 7.18
N ASN A 43 2.62 0.05 7.14
CA ASN A 43 2.18 1.44 7.23
C ASN A 43 2.23 1.96 8.68
N GLU A 44 1.97 3.25 8.84
CA GLU A 44 1.88 3.92 10.14
C GLU A 44 0.75 3.35 11.03
N LYS A 45 -0.29 2.76 10.44
CA LYS A 45 -1.40 2.08 11.15
C LYS A 45 -1.06 0.65 11.61
N GLY A 46 0.11 0.14 11.27
CA GLY A 46 0.54 -1.22 11.62
C GLY A 46 0.11 -2.32 10.64
N GLU A 47 -0.67 -2.02 9.60
CA GLU A 47 -1.03 -2.96 8.54
C GLU A 47 0.18 -3.36 7.71
N LEU A 48 0.24 -4.65 7.33
CA LEU A 48 1.28 -5.20 6.46
C LEU A 48 0.81 -5.27 5.01
N TYR A 49 1.70 -4.88 4.10
CA TYR A 49 1.47 -4.81 2.67
C TYR A 49 2.55 -5.65 2.00
N TYR A 50 2.11 -6.63 1.22
CA TYR A 50 2.99 -7.52 0.49
C TYR A 50 3.03 -7.07 -0.97
N TYR A 51 4.16 -6.51 -1.41
CA TYR A 51 4.33 -5.98 -2.77
C TYR A 51 5.23 -6.86 -3.60
N GLN A 52 4.82 -7.21 -4.81
CA GLN A 52 5.73 -7.88 -5.75
C GLN A 52 6.80 -6.90 -6.24
N ILE A 53 8.07 -7.31 -6.16
CA ILE A 53 9.23 -6.52 -6.61
C ILE A 53 9.16 -6.25 -8.11
N ARG A 54 8.54 -7.16 -8.88
CA ARG A 54 8.37 -7.00 -10.34
C ARG A 54 7.52 -5.80 -10.74
N HIS A 55 6.63 -5.34 -9.86
CA HIS A 55 5.74 -4.18 -10.07
C HIS A 55 6.21 -2.91 -9.39
N LEU A 56 7.32 -2.97 -8.64
CA LEU A 56 7.92 -1.80 -8.01
C LEU A 56 8.44 -0.84 -9.09
N LYS A 57 7.88 0.37 -9.15
CA LYS A 57 8.30 1.39 -10.14
C LYS A 57 9.37 2.31 -9.60
N SER A 58 9.32 2.61 -8.30
CA SER A 58 10.28 3.46 -7.63
C SER A 58 10.21 3.25 -6.14
N ILE A 59 11.34 3.38 -5.47
CA ILE A 59 11.40 3.49 -4.02
C ILE A 59 12.14 4.78 -3.66
N THR A 60 11.64 5.52 -2.68
CA THR A 60 12.19 6.81 -2.28
C THR A 60 12.40 6.83 -0.78
N LYS A 61 13.65 6.87 -0.35
CA LYS A 61 14.06 7.15 1.03
C LYS A 61 14.43 8.62 1.12
N ASN A 62 13.91 9.32 2.12
CA ASN A 62 14.27 10.71 2.37
C ASN A 62 15.67 10.76 2.99
N ALA A 63 16.61 11.46 2.35
CA ALA A 63 17.99 11.56 2.83
C ALA A 63 18.14 12.29 4.18
N LYS A 64 17.11 13.02 4.62
CA LYS A 64 17.09 13.68 5.93
C LYS A 64 16.60 12.78 7.06
N ASP A 65 15.92 11.69 6.73
CA ASP A 65 15.35 10.77 7.71
C ASP A 65 16.40 9.72 8.11
N CYS A 66 17.40 10.18 8.87
CA CYS A 66 18.37 9.34 9.58
C CYS A 66 17.87 8.97 10.97
N LYS A 67 16.61 8.52 11.08
CA LYS A 67 16.15 7.91 12.33
C LYS A 67 16.56 6.45 12.29
N ALA A 68 17.50 6.10 13.17
CA ALA A 68 17.71 4.72 13.56
C ALA A 68 16.46 4.33 14.37
N ASP A 69 15.38 3.98 13.67
CA ASP A 69 14.27 3.32 14.35
C ASP A 69 14.78 1.94 14.75
N ASP A 70 14.75 1.67 16.05
CA ASP A 70 14.92 0.35 16.66
C ASP A 70 13.75 -0.55 16.20
N CYS A 71 13.70 -0.84 14.90
CA CYS A 71 12.88 -1.91 14.38
C CYS A 71 13.54 -3.19 14.88
N ARG A 72 13.07 -3.69 16.02
CA ARG A 72 13.18 -5.12 16.34
C ARG A 72 12.81 -5.84 15.06
N TRP A 73 13.80 -6.51 14.47
CA TRP A 73 13.57 -7.36 13.32
C TRP A 73 12.39 -8.25 13.71
N LEU A 74 11.22 -8.00 13.11
CA LEU A 74 10.23 -9.04 13.12
C LEU A 74 10.91 -10.12 12.30
N GLU A 75 11.14 -11.28 12.91
CA GLU A 75 11.17 -12.53 12.18
C GLU A 75 9.78 -12.65 11.52
N CYS A 76 9.58 -11.89 10.45
CA CYS A 76 8.50 -12.14 9.53
C CYS A 76 8.88 -13.46 8.91
N GLU A 77 8.11 -14.50 9.23
CA GLU A 77 8.09 -15.76 8.50
C GLU A 77 7.69 -15.45 7.06
N CYS A 78 8.66 -14.98 6.30
CA CYS A 78 8.48 -14.68 4.90
C CYS A 78 8.62 -15.99 4.16
N GLU A 79 7.59 -16.32 3.39
CA GLU A 79 7.67 -17.38 2.42
C GLU A 79 8.72 -17.01 1.35
N ASP A 80 9.38 -18.03 0.80
CA ASP A 80 10.44 -17.80 -0.20
C ASP A 80 9.90 -17.08 -1.45
N ASP A 81 8.63 -17.34 -1.79
CA ASP A 81 7.98 -16.92 -3.04
C ASP A 81 6.61 -16.29 -2.79
N PHE A 82 6.24 -15.31 -3.60
CA PHE A 82 4.93 -14.65 -3.53
C PHE A 82 3.75 -15.62 -3.72
N GLU A 83 3.93 -16.68 -4.51
CA GLU A 83 2.88 -17.70 -4.69
C GLU A 83 2.61 -18.47 -3.40
N LYS A 84 3.67 -18.87 -2.68
CA LYS A 84 3.55 -19.53 -1.37
C LYS A 84 2.90 -18.60 -0.34
N LEU A 85 3.28 -17.31 -0.37
CA LEU A 85 2.63 -16.29 0.45
C LEU A 85 1.12 -16.19 0.14
N LEU A 86 0.71 -16.21 -1.13
CA LEU A 86 -0.70 -16.23 -1.47
C LEU A 86 -1.39 -17.50 -0.97
N GLN A 87 -0.73 -18.65 -1.08
CA GLN A 87 -1.26 -19.92 -0.56
C GLN A 87 -1.47 -19.90 0.95
N SER A 88 -0.62 -19.21 1.72
CA SER A 88 -0.82 -19.06 3.17
C SER A 88 -2.04 -18.21 3.53
N PHE A 89 -2.52 -17.36 2.61
CA PHE A 89 -3.75 -16.58 2.76
C PHE A 89 -5.00 -17.28 2.20
N LYS A 90 -4.92 -18.56 1.86
CA LYS A 90 -6.10 -19.31 1.39
C LYS A 90 -7.19 -19.28 2.47
N TYR A 91 -8.42 -19.06 2.01
CA TYR A 91 -9.64 -18.88 2.81
C TYR A 91 -9.65 -17.63 3.71
N CYS A 92 -8.68 -16.72 3.57
CA CYS A 92 -8.69 -15.45 4.28
C CYS A 92 -9.32 -14.33 3.44
N TRP A 93 -9.88 -13.33 4.13
CA TRP A 93 -10.26 -12.09 3.48
C TRP A 93 -9.00 -11.31 3.10
N VAL A 94 -8.84 -10.97 1.83
CA VAL A 94 -7.68 -10.25 1.30
C VAL A 94 -8.12 -9.04 0.49
N LYS A 95 -7.27 -8.03 0.48
CA LYS A 95 -7.38 -6.87 -0.41
C LYS A 95 -6.26 -6.96 -1.43
N ILE A 96 -6.62 -7.11 -2.70
CA ILE A 96 -5.69 -7.16 -3.84
C ILE A 96 -5.68 -5.81 -4.53
N ASN A 97 -4.46 -5.30 -4.74
CA ASN A 97 -4.18 -3.94 -5.19
C ASN A 97 -4.79 -2.88 -4.24
N ARG A 98 -4.37 -1.62 -4.34
CA ARG A 98 -4.83 -0.59 -3.40
C ARG A 98 -5.53 0.58 -4.04
N GLY A 99 -5.30 0.84 -5.31
CA GLY A 99 -6.02 1.86 -6.03
C GLY A 99 -6.23 1.56 -7.51
N GLY A 100 -7.01 2.43 -8.12
CA GLY A 100 -7.42 2.29 -9.51
C GLY A 100 -8.52 1.24 -9.70
N PRO A 101 -8.88 0.96 -10.96
CA PRO A 101 -10.00 0.08 -11.30
C PRO A 101 -9.72 -1.41 -11.03
N GLU A 102 -8.46 -1.77 -10.77
CA GLU A 102 -8.01 -3.16 -10.54
C GLU A 102 -8.02 -3.55 -9.05
N LYS A 103 -8.57 -2.70 -8.18
CA LYS A 103 -8.71 -2.96 -6.75
C LYS A 103 -9.85 -3.96 -6.53
N VAL A 104 -9.58 -5.03 -5.80
CA VAL A 104 -10.59 -6.03 -5.43
C VAL A 104 -10.40 -6.51 -3.98
N GLU A 105 -11.49 -6.74 -3.27
CA GLU A 105 -11.48 -7.22 -1.89
C GLU A 105 -12.45 -8.40 -1.77
N GLY A 106 -12.02 -9.50 -1.14
CA GLY A 106 -12.84 -10.71 -1.02
C GLY A 106 -12.10 -11.86 -0.34
N ILE A 107 -12.72 -13.04 -0.34
CA ILE A 107 -12.13 -14.25 0.24
C ILE A 107 -11.28 -14.94 -0.83
N LEU A 108 -10.00 -15.21 -0.53
CA LEU A 108 -9.11 -15.93 -1.41
C LEU A 108 -9.44 -17.43 -1.39
N GLN A 109 -10.14 -17.94 -2.40
CA GLN A 109 -10.61 -19.32 -2.44
C GLN A 109 -9.52 -20.29 -2.90
N ASP A 110 -8.78 -19.92 -3.94
CA ASP A 110 -7.76 -20.78 -4.54
C ASP A 110 -6.61 -19.99 -5.17
N VAL A 111 -5.44 -20.60 -5.21
CA VAL A 111 -4.19 -20.00 -5.70
C VAL A 111 -3.51 -21.01 -6.63
N SER A 112 -3.46 -20.65 -7.91
CA SER A 112 -2.65 -21.32 -8.93
C SER A 112 -1.43 -20.48 -9.29
N CYS A 113 -0.51 -21.03 -10.10
CA CYS A 113 0.65 -20.29 -10.58
C CYS A 113 0.29 -19.09 -11.49
N GLU A 114 -0.78 -19.21 -12.28
CA GLU A 114 -1.20 -18.15 -13.20
C GLU A 114 -2.30 -17.26 -12.66
N PHE A 115 -3.23 -17.81 -11.86
CA PHE A 115 -4.43 -17.12 -11.40
C PHE A 115 -4.72 -17.36 -9.93
N VAL A 116 -5.30 -16.36 -9.28
CA VAL A 116 -5.97 -16.49 -7.99
C VAL A 116 -7.48 -16.36 -8.16
N THR A 117 -8.23 -17.11 -7.37
CA THR A 117 -9.69 -17.06 -7.35
C THR A 117 -10.15 -16.37 -6.09
N LEU A 118 -10.94 -15.30 -6.23
CA LEU A 118 -11.55 -14.57 -5.13
C LEU A 118 -13.06 -14.70 -5.17
N ILE A 119 -13.67 -14.86 -4.01
CA ILE A 119 -15.12 -14.79 -3.83
C ILE A 119 -15.45 -13.40 -3.30
N VAL A 120 -16.24 -12.65 -4.07
CA VAL A 120 -16.69 -11.29 -3.74
C VAL A 120 -18.20 -11.29 -3.75
N LYS A 121 -18.82 -11.25 -2.57
CA LYS A 121 -20.28 -11.38 -2.42
C LYS A 121 -20.80 -12.67 -3.07
N GLU A 122 -21.50 -12.56 -4.20
CA GLU A 122 -22.09 -13.67 -4.97
C GLU A 122 -21.31 -13.96 -6.26
N GLU A 123 -20.18 -13.29 -6.47
CA GLU A 123 -19.36 -13.40 -7.68
C GLU A 123 -18.03 -14.11 -7.38
N VAL A 124 -17.54 -14.84 -8.39
CA VAL A 124 -16.21 -15.46 -8.38
C VAL A 124 -15.35 -14.74 -9.40
N ILE A 125 -14.27 -14.14 -8.94
CA ILE A 125 -13.35 -13.33 -9.74
C ILE A 125 -12.02 -14.08 -9.88
N LEU A 126 -11.55 -14.24 -11.11
CA LEU A 126 -10.19 -14.71 -11.38
C LEU A 126 -9.28 -13.52 -11.65
N VAL A 127 -8.16 -13.45 -10.94
CA VAL A 127 -7.14 -12.41 -11.10
C VAL A 127 -5.83 -13.06 -11.48
N ALA A 128 -5.20 -12.61 -12.56
CA ALA A 128 -3.88 -13.11 -12.95
C ALA A 128 -2.83 -12.70 -11.90
N VAL A 129 -1.99 -13.64 -11.46
CA VAL A 129 -0.91 -13.40 -10.48
C VAL A 129 0.07 -12.33 -10.98
N SER A 130 0.25 -12.24 -12.30
CA SER A 130 1.07 -11.22 -12.97
C SER A 130 0.49 -9.80 -12.94
N HIS A 131 -0.77 -9.64 -12.53
CA HIS A 131 -1.43 -8.33 -12.38
C HIS A 131 -1.59 -7.91 -10.91
N ILE A 132 -1.24 -8.79 -9.97
CA ILE A 132 -1.29 -8.50 -8.53
C ILE A 132 -0.06 -7.67 -8.15
N LYS A 133 -0.27 -6.38 -7.88
CA LYS A 133 0.81 -5.48 -7.44
C LYS A 133 1.07 -5.61 -5.94
N SER A 134 -0.02 -5.72 -5.17
CA SER A 134 0.05 -5.82 -3.73
C SER A 134 -1.08 -6.64 -3.14
N VAL A 135 -0.81 -7.28 -2.00
CA VAL A 135 -1.84 -7.90 -1.16
C VAL A 135 -1.78 -7.32 0.24
N THR A 136 -2.94 -7.12 0.85
CA THR A 136 -3.07 -6.78 2.27
C THR A 136 -4.06 -7.75 2.89
N VAL A 137 -3.67 -8.37 3.99
CA VAL A 137 -4.60 -9.10 4.85
C VAL A 137 -4.97 -8.15 5.99
N PRO A 138 -6.23 -7.70 6.09
CA PRO A 138 -6.65 -6.94 7.25
C PRO A 138 -6.47 -7.81 8.49
N CYS A 139 -5.57 -7.40 9.38
CA CYS A 139 -5.47 -8.02 10.68
C CYS A 139 -6.78 -7.69 11.42
N ARG A 140 -7.50 -8.70 11.89
CA ARG A 140 -8.63 -8.53 12.80
C ARG A 140 -8.08 -8.19 14.18
N GLU A 141 -7.42 -7.05 14.31
CA GLU A 141 -7.37 -6.40 15.61
C GLU A 141 -8.73 -5.71 15.77
N SER A 142 -9.34 -5.98 16.93
CA SER A 142 -10.66 -5.51 17.36
C SER A 142 -10.95 -4.07 16.90
N GLU A 143 -12.16 -3.87 16.39
CA GLU A 143 -12.74 -2.59 15.98
C GLU A 143 -12.12 -1.37 16.65
N GLU A 144 -11.49 -0.46 15.89
CA GLU A 144 -11.53 0.97 16.19
C GLU A 144 -11.14 1.85 15.00
N SER A 145 -12.09 2.73 14.64
CA SER A 145 -11.97 3.96 13.85
C SER A 145 -11.81 3.87 12.32
N GLU A 146 -12.96 3.76 11.65
CA GLU A 146 -13.20 4.51 10.42
C GLU A 146 -13.07 6.01 10.74
N SER A 147 -11.94 6.61 10.38
CA SER A 147 -11.87 8.06 10.22
C SER A 147 -12.26 8.37 8.78
N GLU A 148 -13.56 8.55 8.54
CA GLU A 148 -14.04 9.29 7.39
C GLU A 148 -13.47 10.71 7.50
N SER A 149 -12.53 11.07 6.62
CA SER A 149 -12.14 12.47 6.46
C SER A 149 -13.23 13.16 5.64
N GLU A 150 -14.26 13.64 6.33
CA GLU A 150 -15.15 14.68 5.80
C GLU A 150 -14.31 15.92 5.46
N SER A 151 -14.31 16.29 4.19
CA SER A 151 -13.74 17.55 3.73
C SER A 151 -14.72 18.69 4.04
N GLU A 152 -14.72 19.20 5.26
CA GLU A 152 -15.28 20.51 5.57
C GLU A 152 -14.26 21.60 5.25
N SER A 153 -14.49 22.33 4.15
CA SER A 153 -13.79 23.58 3.86
C SER A 153 -14.76 24.74 3.99
N ASN A 154 -14.81 25.37 5.17
CA ASN A 154 -15.42 26.69 5.35
C ASN A 154 -14.44 27.70 5.94
N ASN A 155 -13.98 28.57 5.04
CA ASN A 155 -13.92 30.03 5.11
C ASN A 155 -13.27 30.72 6.34
N SER A 156 -12.25 31.55 6.07
CA SER A 156 -12.02 32.74 6.89
C SER A 156 -11.67 33.93 6.00
N GLY A 157 -12.46 34.99 6.15
CA GLY A 157 -12.42 36.20 5.35
C GLY A 157 -11.27 37.15 5.70
N ARG A 158 -10.93 37.99 4.72
CA ARG A 158 -10.26 39.27 4.96
C ARG A 158 -11.05 40.38 4.29
N ALA A 159 -11.61 41.23 5.14
CA ALA A 159 -12.28 42.48 4.79
C ALA A 159 -11.33 43.45 4.06
N ARG A 160 -11.85 44.22 3.09
CA ARG A 160 -11.55 45.66 2.98
C ARG A 160 -12.40 46.41 1.94
N ALA A 161 -13.05 47.46 2.46
CA ALA A 161 -13.21 48.81 1.91
C ALA A 161 -14.20 49.04 0.75
N GLN A 162 -15.41 49.44 1.16
CA GLN A 162 -16.32 50.33 0.46
C GLN A 162 -15.62 51.68 0.15
N ARG A 163 -15.51 52.07 -1.12
CA ARG A 163 -15.26 53.45 -1.55
C ARG A 163 -16.25 53.83 -2.65
N GLN A 164 -17.13 54.77 -2.30
CA GLN A 164 -17.87 55.58 -3.26
C GLN A 164 -16.89 56.50 -4.01
N SER A 165 -17.04 56.61 -5.33
CA SER A 165 -16.78 57.89 -6.03
C SER A 165 -17.57 57.96 -7.33
N ARG A 166 -18.39 58.99 -7.44
CA ARG A 166 -19.08 59.45 -8.65
C ARG A 166 -18.10 60.06 -9.68
N ARG A 167 -18.58 60.13 -10.92
CA ARG A 167 -18.26 61.03 -12.07
C ARG A 167 -17.33 60.49 -13.17
N GLY A 168 -17.93 60.29 -14.34
CA GLY A 168 -17.61 61.10 -15.54
C GLY A 168 -17.06 60.35 -16.74
N ARG A 169 -17.89 60.13 -17.76
CA ARG A 169 -17.71 60.67 -19.11
C ARG A 169 -19.04 60.66 -19.86
#